data_AF-A0A514XI91-F1
#
_entry.id   AF-A0A514XI91-F1
#
_cell.length_a   1.000
_cell.length_b   1.000
_cell.length_c   1.000
_cell.angle_alpha   90.00
_cell.angle_beta   90.00
_cell.angle_gamma   90.00
#
_symmetry.space_group_name_H-M   'P 1'
#
loop_
_entity.id
_entity.type
_entity.pdbx_description
1 polymer ?
#
loop_
_entity_poly.entity_id
_entity_poly.type
_entity_poly.pdbx_seq_one_letter_code
_entity_poly.pdbx_strand_id
1 'polypeptide(L)'
;MQLLISLFMALPSFASTQALDNSTCQDRVERGGSIQVQMRPTGNGDCFVSVSDYKKDSMFYRGYVFAADGNLMVFNSFGAGPVSETTGAREFYTFPRRFKYPSFTWDQEQRVLKVVSTTGDEYYFDFDSAQLKGQSKAEVYVAPEIAKGNAGGVEIKNYKGLILDAGFKMGSAPTSNPRGKVKFTDEVGKTCELTVGDIFSYREDGDPYVKFSDKNLASFLKKKCSKLKFPTL
;
A
#
# COMPACT_ATOMS: atom_id res chain seq x y z
N MET A 1 -18.72 -18.26 -70.58
CA MET A 1 -18.61 -16.78 -70.58
C MET A 1 -18.50 -16.37 -69.11
N GLN A 2 -17.41 -15.67 -68.77
CA GLN A 2 -16.92 -15.14 -67.47
C GLN A 2 -17.88 -15.21 -66.26
N LEU A 3 -17.58 -15.83 -65.11
CA LEU A 3 -16.44 -15.69 -64.17
C LEU A 3 -16.27 -14.26 -63.61
N LEU A 4 -16.82 -14.02 -62.42
CA LEU A 4 -16.50 -12.87 -61.56
C LEU A 4 -16.68 -13.27 -60.08
N ILE A 5 -15.59 -13.80 -59.52
CA ILE A 5 -15.41 -14.02 -58.08
C ILE A 5 -14.97 -12.68 -57.50
N SER A 6 -15.84 -12.05 -56.71
CA SER A 6 -15.50 -10.83 -55.97
C SER A 6 -14.82 -11.22 -54.65
N LEU A 7 -13.49 -11.20 -54.68
CA LEU A 7 -12.62 -11.42 -53.52
C LEU A 7 -12.51 -10.11 -52.72
N PHE A 8 -13.37 -9.90 -51.73
CA PHE A 8 -13.21 -8.82 -50.76
C PHE A 8 -12.06 -9.19 -49.80
N MET A 9 -10.88 -8.59 -50.00
CA MET A 9 -9.79 -8.64 -49.02
C MET A 9 -10.18 -7.78 -47.81
N ALA A 10 -10.62 -8.42 -46.72
CA ALA A 10 -10.70 -7.80 -45.41
C ALA A 10 -9.27 -7.66 -44.86
N LEU A 11 -8.74 -6.44 -44.86
CA LEU A 11 -7.49 -6.12 -44.19
C LEU A 11 -7.70 -6.29 -42.67
N PRO A 12 -6.84 -7.03 -41.95
CA PRO A 12 -6.88 -7.02 -40.50
C PRO A 12 -6.44 -5.65 -40.00
N SER A 13 -7.39 -4.90 -39.44
CA SER A 13 -7.10 -3.71 -38.64
C SER A 13 -6.19 -4.14 -37.49
N PHE A 14 -4.91 -3.77 -37.57
CA PHE A 14 -4.01 -3.83 -36.42
C PHE A 14 -4.54 -2.85 -35.38
N ALA A 15 -5.34 -3.36 -34.44
CA ALA A 15 -5.64 -2.66 -33.21
C ALA A 15 -4.31 -2.45 -32.49
N SER A 16 -3.78 -1.23 -32.58
CA SER A 16 -2.66 -0.81 -31.74
C SER A 16 -3.18 -0.80 -30.31
N THR A 17 -2.88 -1.86 -29.57
CA THR A 17 -2.93 -1.86 -28.12
C THR A 17 -1.90 -0.84 -27.65
N GLN A 18 -2.35 0.40 -27.41
CA GLN A 18 -1.56 1.32 -26.61
C GLN A 18 -1.41 0.66 -25.23
N ALA A 19 -0.27 0.02 -25.02
CA ALA A 19 0.16 -0.34 -23.69
C ALA A 19 0.22 0.97 -22.91
N LEU A 20 -0.73 1.17 -22.00
CA LEU A 20 -0.70 2.24 -21.02
C LEU A 20 0.67 2.22 -20.36
N ASP A 21 1.45 3.26 -20.63
CA ASP A 21 2.77 3.43 -20.06
C ASP A 21 2.62 3.70 -18.56
N ASN A 22 2.52 2.62 -17.79
CA ASN A 22 2.48 2.59 -16.33
C ASN A 22 3.77 3.18 -15.68
N SER A 23 4.69 3.76 -16.47
CA SER A 23 5.95 4.32 -15.98
C SER A 23 5.84 5.75 -15.45
N THR A 24 4.75 6.48 -15.75
CA THR A 24 4.60 7.86 -15.28
C THR A 24 3.60 7.97 -14.15
N CYS A 25 4.06 8.51 -13.04
CA CYS A 25 3.19 8.89 -11.95
C CYS A 25 2.51 10.21 -12.27
N GLN A 26 1.21 10.13 -12.47
CA GLN A 26 0.37 11.26 -12.83
C GLN A 26 -0.64 11.50 -11.71
N ASP A 27 -0.96 12.77 -11.46
CA ASP A 27 -2.06 13.12 -10.56
C ASP A 27 -3.37 12.60 -11.17
N ARG A 28 -4.02 11.70 -10.46
CA ARG A 28 -5.25 11.04 -10.88
C ARG A 28 -6.17 10.93 -9.68
N VAL A 29 -7.44 11.25 -9.88
CA VAL A 29 -8.50 11.02 -8.90
C VAL A 29 -9.65 10.33 -9.59
N GLU A 30 -10.03 9.17 -9.08
CA GLU A 30 -11.14 8.38 -9.62
C GLU A 30 -12.10 8.00 -8.51
N ARG A 31 -13.37 7.83 -8.88
CA ARG A 31 -14.45 7.42 -7.98
C ARG A 31 -15.22 6.26 -8.58
N GLY A 32 -15.57 5.32 -7.72
CA GLY A 32 -16.39 4.16 -8.07
C GLY A 32 -17.04 3.60 -6.80
N GLY A 33 -18.36 3.43 -6.82
CA GLY A 33 -19.08 2.98 -5.63
C GLY A 33 -18.96 4.01 -4.51
N SER A 34 -18.47 3.59 -3.35
CA SER A 34 -18.14 4.47 -2.21
C SER A 34 -16.64 4.83 -2.17
N ILE A 35 -15.83 4.25 -3.05
CA ILE A 35 -14.38 4.47 -3.07
C ILE A 35 -14.04 5.74 -3.87
N GLN A 36 -13.19 6.57 -3.29
CA GLN A 36 -12.32 7.49 -4.01
C GLN A 36 -10.88 7.00 -3.89
N VAL A 37 -10.25 6.81 -5.05
CA VAL A 37 -8.82 6.50 -5.16
C VAL A 37 -8.13 7.70 -5.79
N GLN A 38 -6.98 8.06 -5.23
CA GLN A 38 -6.14 9.10 -5.79
C GLN A 38 -4.69 8.61 -5.89
N MET A 39 -4.03 8.91 -6.99
CA MET A 39 -2.59 8.74 -7.15
C MET A 39 -1.98 10.11 -7.31
N ARG A 40 -0.92 10.43 -6.56
CA ARG A 40 -0.26 11.73 -6.64
C ARG A 40 1.26 11.60 -6.55
N PRO A 41 2.00 12.45 -7.30
CA PRO A 41 3.43 12.62 -7.08
C PRO A 41 3.68 13.35 -5.77
N THR A 42 4.78 13.01 -5.12
CA THR A 42 5.34 13.74 -3.98
C THR A 42 6.42 14.71 -4.45
N GLY A 43 6.81 15.67 -3.60
CA GLY A 43 7.83 16.66 -3.93
C GLY A 43 9.20 16.08 -4.29
N ASN A 44 9.46 14.83 -3.93
CA ASN A 44 10.72 14.13 -4.23
C ASN A 44 10.63 13.18 -5.44
N GLY A 45 9.55 13.25 -6.23
CA GLY A 45 9.36 12.41 -7.42
C GLY A 45 8.96 10.95 -7.13
N ASP A 46 8.63 10.64 -5.87
CA ASP A 46 7.93 9.40 -5.50
C ASP A 46 6.42 9.57 -5.69
N CYS A 47 5.67 8.49 -5.49
CA CYS A 47 4.22 8.51 -5.62
C CYS A 47 3.54 7.69 -4.56
N PHE A 48 2.33 8.13 -4.24
CA PHE A 48 1.43 7.37 -3.40
C PHE A 48 0.09 7.15 -4.10
N VAL A 49 -0.55 6.05 -3.74
CA VAL A 49 -1.97 5.79 -4.01
C VAL A 49 -2.68 5.83 -2.67
N SER A 50 -3.75 6.61 -2.55
CA SER A 50 -4.60 6.56 -1.36
C SER A 50 -6.05 6.22 -1.69
N VAL A 51 -6.67 5.44 -0.82
CA VAL A 51 -8.03 4.94 -0.92
C VAL A 51 -8.84 5.45 0.27
N SER A 52 -10.02 5.98 0.00
CA SER A 52 -10.91 6.55 1.02
C SER A 52 -12.38 6.34 0.65
N ASP A 53 -13.26 6.36 1.65
CA ASP A 53 -14.70 6.45 1.44
C ASP A 53 -15.09 7.92 1.22
N TYR A 54 -15.49 8.30 0.01
CA TYR A 54 -15.89 9.69 -0.30
C TYR A 54 -17.35 10.00 0.04
N LYS A 55 -18.16 8.97 0.35
CA LYS A 55 -19.54 9.16 0.79
C LYS A 55 -19.63 9.41 2.29
N LYS A 56 -18.54 9.18 3.02
CA LYS A 56 -18.47 9.45 4.45
C LYS A 56 -18.46 10.97 4.68
N ASP A 57 -19.53 11.46 5.28
CA ASP A 57 -19.75 12.87 5.65
C ASP A 57 -19.22 13.20 7.06
N SER A 58 -19.04 12.18 7.91
CA SER A 58 -18.48 12.34 9.24
C SER A 58 -16.95 12.45 9.20
N MET A 59 -16.38 13.18 10.17
CA MET A 59 -14.94 13.16 10.50
C MET A 59 -14.46 11.83 11.10
N PHE A 60 -15.27 10.76 11.03
CA PHE A 60 -14.99 9.44 11.58
C PHE A 60 -14.81 8.45 10.44
N TYR A 61 -13.55 8.18 10.06
CA TYR A 61 -13.25 7.39 8.86
C TYR A 61 -11.90 6.68 8.97
N ARG A 62 -11.74 5.64 8.14
CA ARG A 62 -10.48 4.94 7.91
C ARG A 62 -10.09 5.11 6.45
N GLY A 63 -8.86 5.53 6.22
CA GLY A 63 -8.26 5.66 4.90
C GLY A 63 -6.98 4.85 4.80
N TYR A 64 -6.53 4.61 3.58
CA TYR A 64 -5.37 3.78 3.28
C TYR A 64 -4.44 4.54 2.33
N VAL A 65 -3.15 4.51 2.58
CA VAL A 65 -2.12 5.09 1.71
C VAL A 65 -1.09 4.03 1.41
N PHE A 66 -0.75 3.88 0.13
CA PHE A 66 0.33 3.04 -0.37
C PHE A 66 1.42 3.95 -0.91
N ALA A 67 2.65 3.82 -0.43
CA ALA A 67 3.76 4.66 -0.87
C ALA A 67 4.87 3.86 -1.57
N ALA A 68 5.79 4.59 -2.22
CA ALA A 68 6.86 4.03 -3.05
C ALA A 68 7.82 3.10 -2.26
N ASP A 69 8.01 3.36 -0.97
CA ASP A 69 8.92 2.59 -0.11
C ASP A 69 8.30 1.30 0.46
N GLY A 70 7.20 0.82 -0.12
CA GLY A 70 6.53 -0.41 0.30
C GLY A 70 5.60 -0.21 1.49
N ASN A 71 5.38 1.05 1.90
CA ASN A 71 4.47 1.39 2.98
C ASN A 71 3.00 1.16 2.60
N LEU A 72 2.26 0.54 3.51
CA LEU A 72 0.82 0.68 3.68
C LEU A 72 0.57 1.40 5.01
N MET A 73 0.08 2.64 4.93
CA MET A 73 -0.42 3.39 6.07
C MET A 73 -1.93 3.25 6.16
N VAL A 74 -2.41 2.84 7.33
CA VAL A 74 -3.82 2.86 7.72
C VAL A 74 -4.04 4.09 8.59
N PHE A 75 -4.70 5.09 8.03
CA PHE A 75 -5.05 6.32 8.72
C PHE A 75 -6.45 6.19 9.31
N ASN A 76 -6.63 6.58 10.57
CA ASN A 76 -7.92 6.65 11.22
C ASN A 76 -8.15 8.07 11.74
N SER A 77 -9.35 8.58 11.48
CA SER A 77 -9.91 9.75 12.13
C SER A 77 -11.01 9.31 13.09
N PHE A 78 -10.94 9.77 14.33
CA PHE A 78 -11.84 9.43 15.44
C PHE A 78 -12.83 10.57 15.76
N GLY A 79 -13.01 11.53 14.84
CA GLY A 79 -13.92 12.65 14.98
C GLY A 79 -13.22 14.02 14.93
N ALA A 80 -13.94 15.06 15.32
CA ALA A 80 -13.41 16.42 15.37
C ALA A 80 -12.59 16.68 16.64
N GLY A 81 -11.51 17.46 16.52
CA GLY A 81 -10.66 17.86 17.64
C GLY A 81 -9.16 17.88 17.28
N PRO A 82 -8.27 18.06 18.27
CA PRO A 82 -6.83 18.13 18.04
C PRO A 82 -6.29 16.83 17.43
N VAL A 83 -5.44 16.95 16.40
CA VAL A 83 -4.82 15.81 15.68
C VAL A 83 -4.20 14.81 16.66
N SER A 84 -3.52 15.29 17.70
CA SER A 84 -2.90 14.46 18.76
C SER A 84 -3.85 13.50 19.46
N GLU A 85 -5.15 13.79 19.46
CA GLU A 85 -6.18 13.07 20.20
C GLU A 85 -7.21 12.41 19.29
N THR A 86 -7.36 12.90 18.06
CA THR A 86 -8.44 12.52 17.14
C THR A 86 -7.97 11.85 15.87
N THR A 87 -6.67 11.71 15.63
CA THR A 87 -6.16 10.92 14.50
C THR A 87 -5.14 9.89 14.96
N GLY A 88 -4.97 8.83 14.16
CA GLY A 88 -3.92 7.84 14.40
C GLY A 88 -3.55 7.11 13.12
N ALA A 89 -2.30 6.67 13.06
CA ALA A 89 -1.76 5.94 11.92
C ALA A 89 -1.17 4.61 12.37
N ARG A 90 -1.40 3.55 11.59
CA ARG A 90 -0.65 2.29 11.64
C ARG A 90 0.08 2.09 10.33
N GLU A 91 1.33 1.65 10.38
CA GLU A 91 2.16 1.51 9.19
C GLU A 91 2.74 0.11 9.08
N PHE A 92 2.60 -0.46 7.90
CA PHE A 92 3.23 -1.71 7.49
C PHE A 92 4.16 -1.44 6.33
N TYR A 93 5.30 -2.11 6.27
CA TYR A 93 6.20 -2.06 5.11
C TYR A 93 6.49 -3.47 4.63
N THR A 94 6.29 -3.74 3.34
CA THR A 94 6.59 -5.05 2.75
C THR A 94 7.84 -5.00 1.88
N PHE A 95 8.54 -6.15 1.76
CA PHE A 95 9.78 -6.27 1.00
C PHE A 95 9.83 -7.59 0.19
N PRO A 96 10.57 -7.64 -0.95
CA PRO A 96 11.32 -6.55 -1.60
C PRO A 96 10.43 -5.65 -2.46
N ARG A 97 10.84 -4.40 -2.63
CA ARG A 97 10.26 -3.39 -3.53
C ARG A 97 10.77 -3.64 -4.95
N ARG A 98 9.85 -3.99 -5.86
CA ARG A 98 10.10 -4.39 -7.25
C ARG A 98 9.71 -3.32 -8.26
N PHE A 99 8.72 -2.50 -7.92
CA PHE A 99 8.20 -1.44 -8.76
C PHE A 99 8.52 -0.09 -8.15
N LYS A 100 8.66 0.94 -8.99
CA LYS A 100 8.96 2.29 -8.54
C LYS A 100 7.78 2.93 -7.81
N TYR A 101 6.55 2.68 -8.27
CA TYR A 101 5.34 3.29 -7.74
C TYR A 101 4.24 2.25 -7.52
N PRO A 102 3.35 2.46 -6.54
CA PRO A 102 2.09 1.73 -6.47
C PRO A 102 1.18 2.12 -7.66
N SER A 103 0.24 1.23 -8.00
CA SER A 103 -0.75 1.45 -9.05
C SER A 103 -2.12 0.93 -8.62
N PHE A 104 -3.17 1.24 -9.39
CA PHE A 104 -4.50 0.74 -9.11
C PHE A 104 -5.29 0.46 -10.39
N THR A 105 -6.26 -0.45 -10.30
CA THR A 105 -7.16 -0.83 -11.39
C THR A 105 -8.54 -1.17 -10.83
N TRP A 106 -9.59 -0.77 -11.53
CA TRP A 106 -10.96 -1.19 -11.21
C TRP A 106 -11.30 -2.54 -11.84
N ASP A 107 -11.90 -3.42 -11.05
CA ASP A 107 -12.59 -4.60 -11.54
C ASP A 107 -14.10 -4.37 -11.35
N GLN A 108 -14.76 -3.97 -12.44
CA GLN A 108 -16.19 -3.63 -12.43
C GLN A 108 -17.08 -4.86 -12.26
N GLU A 109 -16.64 -6.03 -12.76
CA GLU A 109 -17.40 -7.26 -12.68
C GLU A 109 -17.41 -7.80 -11.25
N GLN A 110 -16.24 -7.83 -10.62
CA GLN A 110 -16.08 -8.29 -9.23
C GLN A 110 -16.44 -7.21 -8.20
N ARG A 111 -16.74 -5.98 -8.66
CA ARG A 111 -17.01 -4.80 -7.81
C ARG A 111 -15.91 -4.62 -6.76
N VAL A 112 -14.67 -4.53 -7.22
CA VAL A 112 -13.52 -4.25 -6.35
C VAL A 112 -12.58 -3.23 -6.97
N LEU A 113 -11.94 -2.43 -6.12
CA LEU A 113 -10.72 -1.72 -6.49
C LEU A 113 -9.53 -2.60 -6.12
N LYS A 114 -8.63 -2.83 -7.08
CA LYS A 114 -7.34 -3.48 -6.82
C LYS A 114 -6.24 -2.43 -6.77
N VAL A 115 -5.48 -2.40 -5.69
CA VAL A 115 -4.25 -1.60 -5.56
C VAL A 115 -3.06 -2.55 -5.57
N VAL A 116 -2.06 -2.28 -6.42
CA VAL A 116 -0.81 -3.03 -6.47
C VAL A 116 0.29 -2.17 -5.84
N SER A 117 0.87 -2.66 -4.75
CA SER A 117 1.97 -1.98 -4.06
C SER A 117 3.30 -2.13 -4.78
N THR A 118 4.34 -1.43 -4.32
CA THR A 118 5.68 -1.52 -4.93
C THR A 118 6.35 -2.88 -4.79
N THR A 119 5.89 -3.76 -3.91
CA THR A 119 6.35 -5.15 -3.81
C THR A 119 5.63 -6.10 -4.76
N GLY A 120 4.60 -5.60 -5.46
CA GLY A 120 3.69 -6.40 -6.28
C GLY A 120 2.60 -7.11 -5.48
N ASP A 121 2.42 -6.78 -4.20
CA ASP A 121 1.26 -7.29 -3.45
C ASP A 121 0.00 -6.59 -3.93
N GLU A 122 -1.07 -7.37 -4.12
CA GLU A 122 -2.38 -6.88 -4.54
C GLU A 122 -3.26 -6.73 -3.30
N TYR A 123 -3.91 -5.58 -3.16
CA TYR A 123 -4.85 -5.24 -2.09
C TYR A 123 -6.22 -4.98 -2.72
N TYR A 124 -7.26 -5.59 -2.16
CA TYR A 124 -8.60 -5.52 -2.72
C TYR A 124 -9.52 -4.75 -1.80
N PHE A 125 -10.17 -3.72 -2.33
CA PHE A 125 -11.11 -2.89 -1.60
C PHE A 125 -12.53 -3.17 -2.08
N ASP A 126 -13.43 -3.29 -1.11
CA ASP A 126 -14.84 -3.50 -1.35
C ASP A 126 -15.49 -2.22 -1.90
N PHE A 127 -16.15 -2.33 -3.06
CA PHE A 127 -16.68 -1.19 -3.80
C PHE A 127 -17.74 -0.39 -3.05
N ASP A 128 -18.49 -1.04 -2.15
CA ASP A 128 -19.62 -0.42 -1.46
C ASP A 128 -19.23 0.19 -0.11
N SER A 129 -18.22 -0.35 0.57
CA SER A 129 -17.77 0.14 1.88
C SER A 129 -16.43 0.86 1.88
N ALA A 130 -15.70 0.80 0.76
CA ALA A 130 -14.32 1.27 0.63
C ALA A 130 -13.34 0.66 1.64
N GLN A 131 -13.70 -0.46 2.29
CA GLN A 131 -12.84 -1.16 3.24
C GLN A 131 -11.91 -2.14 2.54
N LEU A 132 -10.71 -2.30 3.08
CA LEU A 132 -9.79 -3.35 2.66
C LEU A 132 -10.42 -4.72 2.97
N LYS A 133 -10.60 -5.53 1.94
CA LYS A 133 -11.24 -6.86 2.03
C LYS A 133 -10.20 -8.00 2.06
N GLY A 134 -9.03 -7.78 1.48
CA GLY A 134 -7.99 -8.82 1.44
C GLY A 134 -6.70 -8.36 0.76
N GLN A 135 -5.70 -9.24 0.81
CA GLN A 135 -4.40 -9.07 0.18
C GLN A 135 -3.92 -10.40 -0.41
N SER A 136 -3.23 -10.38 -1.55
CA SER A 136 -2.83 -11.61 -2.27
C SER A 136 -1.82 -12.50 -1.53
N LYS A 137 -1.07 -11.95 -0.56
CA LYS A 137 0.00 -12.67 0.17
C LYS A 137 -0.20 -12.78 1.67
N ALA A 138 -1.33 -12.37 2.21
CA ALA A 138 -1.59 -12.41 3.64
C ALA A 138 -3.07 -12.60 3.95
N GLU A 139 -3.34 -13.08 5.15
CA GLU A 139 -4.65 -12.92 5.76
C GLU A 139 -4.76 -11.49 6.29
N VAL A 140 -5.82 -10.79 5.90
CA VAL A 140 -6.11 -9.44 6.39
C VAL A 140 -7.39 -9.47 7.20
N TYR A 141 -7.32 -8.94 8.42
CA TYR A 141 -8.50 -8.68 9.23
C TYR A 141 -8.67 -7.18 9.41
N VAL A 142 -9.87 -6.69 9.12
CA VAL A 142 -10.24 -5.29 9.32
C VAL A 142 -11.33 -5.22 10.39
N ALA A 143 -11.05 -4.50 11.47
CA ALA A 143 -12.02 -4.30 12.53
C ALA A 143 -13.21 -3.50 11.98
N PRO A 144 -14.46 -3.95 12.25
CA PRO A 144 -15.66 -3.30 11.73
C PRO A 144 -15.83 -1.88 12.29
N GLU A 145 -15.36 -1.65 13.52
CA GLU A 145 -15.40 -0.36 14.18
C GLU A 145 -14.05 0.37 14.05
N ILE A 146 -14.11 1.70 14.01
CA ILE A 146 -12.92 2.57 14.11
C ILE A 146 -12.81 3.01 15.57
N ALA A 147 -11.95 2.37 16.36
CA ALA A 147 -11.86 2.64 17.79
C ALA A 147 -10.40 2.89 18.19
N LYS A 148 -10.15 3.84 19.09
CA LYS A 148 -8.79 4.15 19.56
C LYS A 148 -8.07 2.92 20.15
N GLY A 149 -8.84 1.99 20.72
CA GLY A 149 -8.33 0.77 21.35
C GLY A 149 -7.97 -0.38 20.39
N ASN A 150 -8.24 -0.26 19.08
CA ASN A 150 -8.02 -1.38 18.14
C ASN A 150 -6.75 -1.24 17.28
N ALA A 151 -5.78 -0.43 17.72
CA ALA A 151 -4.47 -0.29 17.09
C ALA A 151 -4.55 -0.03 15.57
N GLY A 152 -5.46 0.86 15.15
CA GLY A 152 -5.67 1.21 13.75
C GLY A 152 -6.61 0.27 12.99
N GLY A 153 -7.04 -0.83 13.61
CA GLY A 153 -8.13 -1.69 13.14
C GLY A 153 -7.84 -2.51 11.90
N VAL A 154 -6.56 -2.74 11.58
CA VAL A 154 -6.12 -3.61 10.48
C VAL A 154 -5.01 -4.51 11.00
N GLU A 155 -5.15 -5.82 10.80
CA GLU A 155 -4.16 -6.83 11.12
C GLU A 155 -3.77 -7.62 9.86
N ILE A 156 -2.47 -7.80 9.66
CA ILE A 156 -1.90 -8.59 8.56
C ILE A 156 -1.21 -9.81 9.17
N LYS A 157 -1.66 -11.00 8.77
CA LYS A 157 -1.17 -12.29 9.30
C LYS A 157 -0.67 -13.19 8.18
N ASN A 158 0.23 -14.10 8.52
CA ASN A 158 0.73 -15.14 7.63
C ASN A 158 1.30 -14.61 6.28
N TYR A 159 1.88 -13.39 6.31
CA TYR A 159 2.38 -12.73 5.11
C TYR A 159 3.49 -13.55 4.44
N LYS A 160 3.33 -13.84 3.13
CA LYS A 160 4.27 -14.62 2.31
C LYS A 160 5.41 -13.74 1.80
N GLY A 161 6.27 -13.33 2.74
CA GLY A 161 7.46 -12.53 2.47
C GLY A 161 8.04 -11.96 3.76
N LEU A 162 8.71 -10.81 3.66
CA LEU A 162 9.16 -10.04 4.82
C LEU A 162 8.25 -8.82 5.01
N ILE A 163 7.66 -8.69 6.20
CA ILE A 163 6.86 -7.53 6.59
C ILE A 163 7.44 -6.88 7.83
N LEU A 164 7.39 -5.55 7.87
CA LEU A 164 7.69 -4.71 9.02
C LEU A 164 6.39 -4.08 9.52
N ASP A 165 6.00 -4.37 10.76
CA ASP A 165 4.95 -3.64 11.46
C ASP A 165 5.61 -2.54 12.30
N ALA A 166 5.39 -1.28 11.93
CA ALA A 166 5.91 -0.13 12.68
C ALA A 166 5.02 0.23 13.88
N GLY A 167 3.87 -0.44 14.05
CA GLY A 167 2.92 -0.23 15.13
C GLY A 167 1.87 0.82 14.80
N PHE A 168 1.09 1.18 15.82
CA PHE A 168 0.06 2.23 15.76
C PHE A 168 0.42 3.37 16.71
N LYS A 169 0.18 4.61 16.28
CA LYS A 169 0.39 5.80 17.10
C LYS A 169 -0.69 6.84 16.84
N MET A 170 -1.14 7.48 17.92
CA MET A 170 -2.04 8.64 17.87
C MET A 170 -1.25 9.92 17.52
N GLY A 171 -1.87 10.81 16.76
CA GLY A 171 -1.36 12.16 16.49
C GLY A 171 -0.21 12.28 15.50
N SER A 172 0.38 11.16 15.06
CA SER A 172 1.54 11.16 14.18
C SER A 172 1.80 9.75 13.63
N ALA A 173 2.62 9.66 12.58
CA ALA A 173 3.16 8.39 12.10
C ALA A 173 3.92 7.66 13.22
N PRO A 174 3.76 6.33 13.39
CA PRO A 174 4.53 5.56 14.37
C PRO A 174 6.05 5.63 14.10
N THR A 175 6.44 5.77 12.84
CA THR A 175 7.84 5.94 12.38
C THR A 175 8.42 7.34 12.64
N SER A 176 7.65 8.30 13.14
CA SER A 176 8.16 9.62 13.54
C SER A 176 9.02 9.60 14.81
N ASN A 177 8.93 8.54 15.63
CA ASN A 177 9.70 8.42 16.85
C ASN A 177 10.89 7.47 16.64
N PRO A 178 12.15 7.96 16.54
CA PRO A 178 13.32 7.11 16.30
C PRO A 178 13.57 6.08 17.40
N ARG A 179 13.05 6.30 18.61
CA ARG A 179 13.15 5.34 19.73
C ARG A 179 11.99 4.34 19.77
N GLY A 180 10.99 4.50 18.91
CA GLY A 180 9.87 3.58 18.76
C GLY A 180 10.35 2.18 18.39
N LYS A 181 9.52 1.17 18.67
CA LYS A 181 9.81 -0.22 18.33
C LYS A 181 9.14 -0.58 17.00
N VAL A 182 9.83 -1.39 16.22
CA VAL A 182 9.30 -1.97 14.99
C VAL A 182 9.55 -3.46 15.00
N LYS A 183 8.68 -4.22 14.33
CA LYS A 183 8.75 -5.69 14.32
C LYS A 183 8.78 -6.21 12.90
N PHE A 184 9.88 -6.85 12.53
CA PHE A 184 9.94 -7.68 11.34
C PHE A 184 9.33 -9.04 11.61
N THR A 185 8.57 -9.56 10.64
CA THR A 185 8.05 -10.93 10.61
C THR A 185 8.35 -11.54 9.25
N ASP A 186 8.92 -12.76 9.24
CA ASP A 186 9.15 -13.52 8.01
C ASP A 186 7.97 -14.43 7.63
N GLU A 187 8.07 -15.09 6.49
CA GLU A 187 7.03 -15.98 5.94
C GLU A 187 6.72 -17.21 6.80
N VAL A 188 7.62 -17.58 7.70
CA VAL A 188 7.45 -18.71 8.64
C VAL A 188 7.05 -18.22 10.04
N GLY A 189 6.71 -16.94 10.18
CA GLY A 189 6.21 -16.33 11.41
C GLY A 189 7.29 -16.02 12.46
N LYS A 190 8.57 -16.11 12.13
CA LYS A 190 9.63 -15.68 13.05
C LYS A 190 9.71 -14.17 13.06
N THR A 191 10.01 -13.64 14.24
CA THR A 191 10.01 -12.19 14.47
C THR A 191 11.38 -11.67 14.91
N CYS A 192 11.60 -10.39 14.66
CA CYS A 192 12.73 -9.63 15.17
C CYS A 192 12.28 -8.21 15.50
N GLU A 193 12.55 -7.75 16.72
CA GLU A 193 12.26 -6.39 17.15
C GLU A 193 13.50 -5.51 17.04
N LEU A 194 13.31 -4.31 16.50
CA LEU A 194 14.33 -3.29 16.35
C LEU A 194 13.75 -1.94 16.78
N THR A 195 14.56 -0.89 16.71
CA THR A 195 14.07 0.49 16.84
C THR A 195 13.74 1.08 15.48
N VAL A 196 12.87 2.09 15.45
CA VAL A 196 12.61 2.88 14.23
C VAL A 196 13.93 3.45 13.70
N GLY A 197 14.80 4.00 14.55
CA GLY A 197 16.11 4.54 14.14
C GLY A 197 17.08 3.49 13.56
N ASP A 198 16.87 2.21 13.84
CA ASP A 198 17.63 1.14 13.20
C ASP A 198 17.29 1.01 11.71
N ILE A 199 16.10 1.41 11.28
CA ILE A 199 15.54 1.17 9.93
C ILE A 199 15.33 2.44 9.12
N PHE A 200 14.92 3.51 9.79
CA PHE A 200 14.53 4.77 9.16
C PHE A 200 15.60 5.84 9.38
N SER A 201 15.74 6.68 8.35
CA SER A 201 16.37 7.99 8.43
C SER A 201 15.31 9.05 8.18
N TYR A 202 15.64 10.32 8.38
CA TYR A 202 14.70 11.43 8.31
C TYR A 202 15.21 12.49 7.34
N ARG A 203 14.31 13.01 6.52
CA ARG A 203 14.57 14.16 5.65
C ARG A 203 14.58 15.45 6.44
N GLU A 204 14.91 16.56 5.78
CA GLU A 204 14.95 17.90 6.41
C GLU A 204 13.58 18.34 6.93
N ASP A 205 12.50 17.93 6.26
CA ASP A 205 11.10 18.15 6.68
C ASP A 205 10.64 17.23 7.82
N GLY A 206 11.50 16.29 8.24
CA GLY A 206 11.19 15.31 9.27
C GLY A 206 10.52 14.04 8.76
N ASP A 207 10.29 13.90 7.45
CA ASP A 207 9.63 12.72 6.91
C ASP A 207 10.54 11.48 7.01
N PRO A 208 10.06 10.37 7.60
CA PRO A 208 10.82 9.15 7.70
C PRO A 208 10.92 8.44 6.34
N TYR A 209 12.07 7.85 6.05
CA TYR A 209 12.27 6.99 4.89
C TYR A 209 13.12 5.77 5.26
N VAL A 210 12.85 4.64 4.63
CA VAL A 210 13.66 3.42 4.82
C VAL A 210 15.09 3.69 4.31
N LYS A 211 16.08 3.68 5.20
CA LYS A 211 17.46 4.10 4.86
C LYS A 211 18.24 3.08 4.03
N PHE A 212 17.68 1.88 3.84
CA PHE A 212 18.32 0.78 3.14
C PHE A 212 17.66 0.51 1.78
N SER A 213 18.46 0.18 0.78
CA SER A 213 17.98 -0.62 -0.36
C SER A 213 17.64 -2.03 0.12
N ASP A 214 16.84 -2.79 -0.64
CA ASP A 214 16.40 -4.12 -0.19
C ASP A 214 17.56 -5.10 0.03
N LYS A 215 18.57 -5.06 -0.83
CA LYS A 215 19.82 -5.83 -0.67
C LYS A 215 20.57 -5.45 0.61
N ASN A 216 20.64 -4.16 0.93
CA ASN A 216 21.32 -3.68 2.14
C ASN A 216 20.51 -3.99 3.39
N LEU A 217 19.17 -3.90 3.31
CA LEU A 217 18.27 -4.28 4.39
C LEU A 217 18.42 -5.78 4.71
N ALA A 218 18.42 -6.63 3.69
CA ALA A 218 18.68 -8.06 3.83
C ALA A 218 19.99 -8.34 4.57
N SER A 219 21.06 -7.65 4.18
CA SER A 219 22.39 -7.81 4.79
C SER A 219 22.41 -7.34 6.25
N PHE A 220 21.76 -6.21 6.53
CA PHE A 220 21.61 -5.68 7.89
C PHE A 220 20.82 -6.65 8.79
N LEU A 221 19.67 -7.12 8.32
CA LEU A 221 18.81 -8.04 9.07
C LEU A 221 19.46 -9.41 9.26
N LYS A 222 20.23 -9.93 8.30
CA LYS A 222 21.02 -11.18 8.50
C LYS A 222 21.95 -11.07 9.71
N LYS A 223 22.54 -9.88 9.93
CA LYS A 223 23.42 -9.62 11.07
C LYS A 223 22.67 -9.39 12.38
N LYS A 224 21.57 -8.63 12.35
CA LYS A 224 20.83 -8.20 13.55
C LYS A 224 19.73 -9.16 13.99
N CYS A 225 19.20 -9.93 13.06
CA CYS A 225 17.99 -10.75 13.19
C CYS A 225 18.25 -12.16 12.66
N SER A 226 19.23 -12.87 13.25
CA SER A 226 19.70 -14.19 12.79
C SER A 226 18.62 -15.28 12.72
N LYS A 227 17.48 -15.07 13.40
CA LYS A 227 16.35 -16.01 13.37
C LYS A 227 15.51 -15.89 12.10
N LEU A 228 15.44 -14.72 11.47
CA LEU A 228 14.59 -14.49 10.30
C LEU A 228 15.09 -15.29 9.09
N LYS A 229 14.16 -15.84 8.32
CA LYS A 229 14.36 -16.34 6.97
C LYS A 229 14.17 -15.18 6.00
N PHE A 230 15.12 -15.03 5.08
CA PHE A 230 15.05 -14.00 4.06
C PHE A 230 14.55 -14.65 2.78
N PRO A 231 13.46 -14.15 2.16
CA PRO A 231 13.23 -14.45 0.76
C PRO A 231 14.46 -13.98 -0.04
N THR A 232 14.65 -14.50 -1.24
CA THR A 232 15.68 -13.97 -2.15
C THR A 232 15.33 -12.50 -2.46
N LEU A 233 15.93 -11.57 -1.70
CA LEU A 233 15.80 -10.12 -1.81
C LEU A 233 16.80 -9.56 -2.82
#